data_AF-A0A520EEA7-F1
#
_entry.id   AF-A0A520EEA7-F1
#
_cell.length_a   1.000
_cell.length_b   1.000
_cell.length_c   1.000
_cell.angle_alpha   90.00
_cell.angle_beta   90.00
_cell.angle_gamma   90.00
#
_symmetry.space_group_name_H-M   'P 1'
#
loop_
_entity.id
_entity.type
_entity.pdbx_description
1 polymer ?
#
loop_
_entity_poly.entity_id
_entity_poly.type
_entity_poly.pdbx_seq_one_letter_code
_entity_poly.pdbx_strand_id
1 'polypeptide(L)'
;VWYRNFHRFTTRSIAPYHSALKRLPAYLQQLEMESNGKQVDMDGKPLVYGTSPVLWGEPGTNGQHAYFQMLHQGTDVTPLEFIAVRDASHDLEGHHPKLLANAIAQAQALMVGKHDAGGHKNFPGNRPSTFFVFETLSPETLGAFLALYEHRVFTSGALWGINSFDQWGVELGKVLAKDIEPRLASGDTNGLDASTAGLLSRLRTP
;
A
#
# COMPACT_ATOMS: atom_id res chain seq x y z
N VAL A 1 -4.20 0.47 13.47
CA VAL A 1 -5.39 0.22 14.32
C VAL A 1 -6.38 1.39 14.29
N TRP A 2 -6.07 2.59 14.80
CA TRP A 2 -7.03 3.71 14.86
C TRP A 2 -7.79 3.99 13.55
N TYR A 3 -7.06 4.35 12.48
CA TYR A 3 -7.69 4.62 11.18
C TYR A 3 -8.39 3.41 10.57
N ARG A 4 -7.84 2.21 10.77
CA ARG A 4 -8.34 0.98 10.16
C ARG A 4 -9.63 0.47 10.83
N ASN A 5 -9.65 0.44 12.16
CA ASN A 5 -10.72 -0.21 12.92
C ASN A 5 -11.79 0.77 13.40
N PHE A 6 -11.46 2.05 13.60
CA PHE A 6 -12.41 3.05 14.10
C PHE A 6 -12.92 3.94 12.96
N HIS A 7 -12.02 4.51 12.16
CA HIS A 7 -12.40 5.31 10.98
C HIS A 7 -12.74 4.49 9.74
N ARG A 8 -12.46 3.18 9.76
CA ARG A 8 -12.71 2.23 8.65
C ARG A 8 -11.98 2.58 7.35
N PHE A 9 -10.90 3.36 7.40
CA PHE A 9 -10.06 3.61 6.24
C PHE A 9 -9.39 2.29 5.82
N THR A 10 -9.65 1.87 4.58
CA THR A 10 -9.29 0.54 4.05
C THR A 10 -7.93 0.51 3.36
N THR A 11 -7.28 1.66 3.24
CA THR A 11 -6.08 1.83 2.44
C THR A 11 -5.09 2.77 3.12
N ARG A 12 -3.80 2.58 2.86
CA ARG A 12 -2.70 3.45 3.30
C ARG A 12 -1.72 3.68 2.16
N SER A 13 -1.37 4.93 1.91
CA SER A 13 -0.43 5.32 0.87
C SER A 13 0.96 5.60 1.45
N ILE A 14 2.02 5.21 0.75
CA ILE A 14 3.42 5.40 1.14
C ILE A 14 4.12 6.19 0.05
N ALA A 15 4.58 7.41 0.38
CA ALA A 15 5.23 8.32 -0.57
C ALA A 15 6.67 8.64 -0.10
N PRO A 16 7.67 7.86 -0.53
CA PRO A 16 9.05 8.20 -0.27
C PRO A 16 9.52 9.34 -1.19
N TYR A 17 10.02 10.42 -0.60
CA TYR A 17 10.67 11.54 -1.29
C TYR A 17 12.17 11.26 -1.41
N HIS A 18 12.49 10.09 -1.98
CA HIS A 18 13.85 9.66 -2.30
C HIS A 18 13.81 8.56 -3.38
N SER A 19 14.50 8.75 -4.49
CA SER A 19 14.42 7.85 -5.66
C SER A 19 14.92 6.42 -5.38
N ALA A 20 15.93 6.28 -4.51
CA ALA A 20 16.44 4.96 -4.10
C ALA A 20 15.38 4.10 -3.38
N LEU A 21 14.35 4.72 -2.80
CA LEU A 21 13.26 4.03 -2.09
C LEU A 21 12.09 3.66 -3.02
N LYS A 22 12.26 3.68 -4.34
CA LYS A 22 11.19 3.35 -5.31
C LYS A 22 10.53 1.98 -5.14
N ARG A 23 11.25 1.01 -4.56
CA ARG A 23 10.70 -0.33 -4.28
C ARG A 23 10.17 -0.50 -2.87
N LEU A 24 10.30 0.52 -2.02
CA LEU A 24 9.84 0.45 -0.63
C LEU A 24 8.32 0.22 -0.52
N PRO A 25 7.43 0.91 -1.28
CA PRO A 25 6.00 0.61 -1.23
C PRO A 25 5.69 -0.85 -1.59
N ALA A 26 6.34 -1.40 -2.62
CA ALA A 26 6.14 -2.79 -3.04
C ALA A 26 6.67 -3.80 -2.01
N TYR A 27 7.80 -3.51 -1.36
CA TYR A 27 8.30 -4.32 -0.26
C TYR A 27 7.32 -4.33 0.92
N LEU A 28 6.82 -3.16 1.30
CA LEU A 28 5.86 -3.02 2.42
C LEU A 28 4.49 -3.62 2.09
N GLN A 29 4.07 -3.65 0.82
CA GLN A 29 2.89 -4.38 0.37
C GLN A 29 2.98 -5.85 0.75
N GLN A 30 4.08 -6.51 0.38
CA GLN A 30 4.26 -7.90 0.76
C GLN A 30 4.31 -8.04 2.29
N LEU A 31 5.17 -7.27 2.95
CA LEU A 31 5.38 -7.36 4.40
C LEU A 31 4.08 -7.25 5.20
N GLU A 32 3.20 -6.28 4.91
CA GLU A 32 1.99 -6.08 5.72
C GLU A 32 0.77 -6.84 5.17
N MET A 33 0.55 -6.82 3.85
CA MET A 33 -0.67 -7.40 3.28
C MET A 33 -0.63 -8.93 3.31
N GLU A 34 0.53 -9.56 3.07
CA GLU A 34 0.66 -11.02 3.18
C GLU A 34 0.57 -11.47 4.65
N SER A 35 1.28 -10.76 5.54
CA SER A 35 1.29 -11.08 6.97
C SER A 35 -0.08 -10.91 7.62
N ASN A 36 -0.69 -9.73 7.45
CA ASN A 36 -1.88 -9.33 8.20
C ASN A 36 -3.18 -9.32 7.38
N GLY A 37 -3.15 -9.72 6.11
CA GLY A 37 -4.34 -9.90 5.26
C GLY A 37 -5.13 -11.16 5.63
N LYS A 38 -5.54 -11.26 6.90
CA LYS A 38 -6.18 -12.45 7.48
C LYS A 38 -7.61 -12.16 7.89
N GLN A 39 -8.45 -13.20 7.84
CA GLN A 39 -9.88 -13.12 8.18
C GLN A 39 -10.29 -14.01 9.36
N VAL A 40 -9.37 -14.81 9.90
CA VAL A 40 -9.59 -15.66 11.08
C VAL A 40 -8.55 -15.36 12.15
N ASP A 41 -8.91 -15.55 13.41
CA ASP A 41 -8.00 -15.48 14.55
C ASP A 41 -7.16 -16.77 14.71
N MET A 42 -6.31 -16.80 15.75
CA MET A 42 -5.48 -17.97 16.10
C MET A 42 -6.28 -19.23 16.44
N ASP A 43 -7.56 -19.11 16.84
CA ASP A 43 -8.46 -20.24 17.10
C ASP A 43 -9.23 -20.68 15.84
N GLY A 44 -8.99 -20.02 14.70
CA GLY A 44 -9.68 -20.28 13.44
C GLY A 44 -11.09 -19.67 13.35
N LYS A 45 -11.47 -18.77 14.28
CA LYS A 45 -12.78 -18.12 14.25
C LYS A 45 -12.75 -16.90 13.32
N PRO A 46 -13.82 -16.67 12.53
CA PRO A 46 -13.92 -15.48 11.71
C PRO A 46 -13.89 -14.18 12.51
N LEU A 47 -13.14 -13.20 12.03
CA LEU A 47 -13.04 -11.86 12.62
C LEU A 47 -14.24 -10.98 12.23
N VAL A 48 -14.67 -10.11 13.15
CA VAL A 48 -15.77 -9.13 12.92
C VAL A 48 -15.26 -7.73 12.58
N TYR A 49 -13.96 -7.58 12.36
CA TYR A 49 -13.30 -6.31 12.06
C TYR A 49 -12.27 -6.47 10.95
N GLY A 50 -11.96 -5.36 10.27
CA GLY A 50 -10.92 -5.35 9.24
C GLY A 50 -9.51 -5.46 9.85
N THR A 51 -8.65 -6.25 9.21
CA THR A 51 -7.23 -6.43 9.54
C THR A 51 -6.36 -5.51 8.65
N SER A 52 -5.38 -6.01 7.90
CA SER A 52 -4.51 -5.18 7.06
C SER A 52 -5.31 -4.21 6.16
N PRO A 53 -4.89 -2.95 6.02
CA PRO A 53 -5.31 -2.10 4.91
C PRO A 53 -4.61 -2.53 3.61
N VAL A 54 -5.10 -2.04 2.48
CA VAL A 54 -4.39 -2.11 1.19
C VAL A 54 -3.28 -1.06 1.17
N LEU A 55 -2.04 -1.50 1.01
CA LEU A 55 -0.87 -0.63 0.88
C LEU A 55 -0.58 -0.35 -0.59
N TRP A 56 -0.19 0.88 -0.89
CA TRP A 56 0.21 1.30 -2.23
C TRP A 56 1.01 2.59 -2.15
N GLY A 57 1.61 2.99 -3.26
CA GLY A 57 2.33 4.26 -3.33
C GLY A 57 3.47 4.23 -4.33
N GLU A 58 4.06 5.40 -4.54
CA GLU A 58 5.13 5.67 -5.48
C GLU A 58 6.01 6.79 -4.93
N PRO A 59 7.27 6.91 -5.36
CA PRO A 59 8.11 8.03 -4.98
C PRO A 59 7.51 9.40 -5.31
N GLY A 60 7.75 10.35 -4.40
CA GLY A 60 7.61 11.77 -4.70
C GLY A 60 8.75 12.25 -5.62
N THR A 61 8.54 13.23 -6.49
CA THR A 61 7.28 13.98 -6.72
C THR A 61 6.37 13.34 -7.77
N ASN A 62 6.77 12.24 -8.42
CA ASN A 62 6.00 11.61 -9.49
C ASN A 62 4.56 11.26 -9.07
N GLY A 63 4.38 10.73 -7.86
CA GLY A 63 3.06 10.43 -7.31
C GLY A 63 2.12 11.65 -7.24
N GLN A 64 2.68 12.87 -7.08
CA GLN A 64 1.89 14.10 -7.03
C GLN A 64 1.14 14.37 -8.34
N HIS A 65 1.72 13.96 -9.46
CA HIS A 65 1.15 14.13 -10.79
C HIS A 65 0.32 12.93 -11.26
N ALA A 66 0.14 11.91 -10.41
CA ALA A 66 -0.61 10.70 -10.72
C ALA A 66 -1.91 10.61 -9.92
N TYR A 67 -1.82 10.46 -8.59
CA TYR A 67 -2.97 10.09 -7.75
C TYR A 67 -3.20 11.02 -6.56
N PHE A 68 -2.35 12.03 -6.36
CA PHE A 68 -2.54 12.99 -5.26
C PHE A 68 -3.81 13.82 -5.42
N GLN A 69 -4.33 13.98 -6.64
CA GLN A 69 -5.67 14.52 -6.89
C GLN A 69 -6.74 13.79 -6.04
N MET A 70 -6.73 12.45 -6.07
CA MET A 70 -7.64 11.63 -5.29
C MET A 70 -7.35 11.76 -3.79
N LEU A 71 -6.07 11.80 -3.39
CA LEU A 71 -5.71 11.96 -1.98
C LEU A 71 -6.21 13.28 -1.40
N HIS A 72 -6.26 14.36 -2.19
CA HIS A 72 -6.69 15.69 -1.74
C HIS A 72 -8.21 15.92 -1.81
N GLN A 73 -8.85 15.50 -2.90
CA GLN A 73 -10.26 15.87 -3.19
C GLN A 73 -11.18 14.65 -3.39
N GLY A 74 -10.66 13.43 -3.34
CA GLY A 74 -11.47 12.21 -3.42
C GLY A 74 -12.40 12.05 -2.22
N THR A 75 -13.46 11.26 -2.38
CA THR A 75 -14.45 11.02 -1.32
C THR A 75 -13.90 10.16 -0.18
N ASP A 76 -12.94 9.28 -0.48
CA ASP A 76 -12.29 8.46 0.53
C ASP A 76 -11.11 9.19 1.18
N VAL A 77 -10.89 8.88 2.46
CA VAL A 77 -9.74 9.35 3.21
C VAL A 77 -8.71 8.24 3.28
N THR A 78 -7.53 8.52 2.75
CA THR A 78 -6.39 7.60 2.75
C THR A 78 -5.27 8.19 3.60
N PRO A 79 -4.95 7.59 4.76
CA PRO A 79 -3.74 7.94 5.50
C PRO A 79 -2.50 7.84 4.60
N LEU A 80 -1.69 8.89 4.60
CA LEU A 80 -0.48 9.00 3.79
C LEU A 80 0.79 9.02 4.68
N GLU A 81 1.79 8.24 4.32
CA GLU A 81 3.09 8.22 4.98
C GLU A 81 4.14 8.88 4.08
N PHE A 82 4.63 10.04 4.51
CA PHE A 82 5.76 10.72 3.88
C PHE A 82 7.06 10.19 4.47
N ILE A 83 8.05 9.96 3.62
CA ILE A 83 9.40 9.58 4.04
C ILE A 83 10.37 10.51 3.33
N ALA A 84 11.09 11.34 4.07
CA ALA A 84 12.07 12.27 3.51
C ALA A 84 13.45 12.05 4.14
N VAL A 85 14.50 12.36 3.38
CA VAL A 85 15.89 12.27 3.84
C VAL A 85 16.46 13.69 3.86
N ARG A 86 16.99 14.14 5.01
CA ARG A 86 17.50 15.51 5.20
C ARG A 86 18.66 15.80 4.27
N ASP A 87 19.64 14.90 4.20
CA ASP A 87 20.88 15.11 3.48
C ASP A 87 20.79 14.45 2.09
N ALA A 88 21.20 15.18 1.05
CA ALA A 88 21.15 14.69 -0.32
C ALA A 88 22.22 13.60 -0.57
N SER A 89 21.91 12.60 -1.40
CA SER A 89 22.89 11.61 -1.86
C SER A 89 23.59 12.02 -3.17
N HIS A 90 23.52 13.30 -3.52
CA HIS A 90 24.02 13.85 -4.79
C HIS A 90 24.37 15.34 -4.64
N ASP A 91 25.16 15.87 -5.58
CA ASP A 91 25.61 17.27 -5.54
C ASP A 91 24.81 18.19 -6.49
N LEU A 92 23.62 17.76 -6.94
CA LEU A 92 22.75 18.57 -7.82
C LEU A 92 22.16 19.77 -7.09
N GLU A 93 22.62 20.97 -7.46
CA GLU A 93 22.25 22.23 -6.82
C GLU A 93 20.74 22.51 -6.90
N GLY A 94 20.14 22.86 -5.77
CA GLY A 94 18.73 23.26 -5.68
C GLY A 94 17.70 22.14 -5.89
N HIS A 95 18.10 20.92 -6.26
CA HIS A 95 17.18 19.79 -6.43
C HIS A 95 16.61 19.32 -5.09
N HIS A 96 17.48 19.07 -4.11
CA HIS A 96 17.08 18.51 -2.82
C HIS A 96 16.19 19.44 -1.99
N PRO A 97 16.50 20.75 -1.86
CA PRO A 97 15.59 21.68 -1.17
C PRO A 97 14.20 21.76 -1.82
N LYS A 98 14.11 21.72 -3.15
CA LYS A 98 12.81 21.69 -3.86
C LYS A 98 12.03 20.41 -3.56
N LEU A 99 12.70 19.26 -3.50
CA LEU A 99 12.08 17.98 -3.16
C LEU A 99 11.49 18.01 -1.74
N LEU A 100 12.27 18.48 -0.76
CA LEU A 100 11.83 18.59 0.63
C LEU A 100 10.69 19.60 0.81
N ALA A 101 10.78 20.76 0.15
CA ALA A 101 9.71 21.76 0.17
C ALA A 101 8.39 21.18 -0.35
N ASN A 102 8.44 20.38 -1.43
CA ASN A 102 7.27 19.69 -1.95
C ASN A 102 6.70 18.67 -0.96
N ALA A 103 7.54 17.87 -0.29
CA ALA A 103 7.08 16.90 0.72
C ALA A 103 6.32 17.58 1.86
N ILE A 104 6.90 18.64 2.42
CA ILE A 104 6.33 19.42 3.52
C ILE A 104 5.03 20.10 3.08
N ALA A 105 5.03 20.75 1.92
CA ALA A 105 3.85 21.43 1.39
C ALA A 105 2.67 20.48 1.17
N GLN A 106 2.94 19.25 0.70
CA GLN A 106 1.89 18.24 0.52
C GLN A 106 1.30 17.77 1.85
N ALA A 107 2.14 17.51 2.86
CA ALA A 107 1.68 17.14 4.20
C ALA A 107 0.84 18.27 4.83
N GLN A 108 1.29 19.52 4.69
CA GLN A 108 0.55 20.69 5.15
C GLN A 108 -0.79 20.82 4.43
N ALA A 109 -0.81 20.73 3.10
CA ALA A 109 -2.04 20.86 2.29
C ALA A 109 -3.10 19.82 2.68
N LEU A 110 -2.69 18.57 2.96
CA LEU A 110 -3.60 17.52 3.44
C LEU A 110 -4.23 17.87 4.80
N MET A 111 -3.46 18.49 5.69
CA MET A 111 -3.95 18.90 7.00
C MET A 111 -4.87 20.13 6.91
N VAL A 112 -4.42 21.21 6.26
CA VAL A 112 -5.07 22.52 6.34
C VAL A 112 -6.21 22.70 5.34
N GLY A 113 -6.10 22.07 4.17
CA GLY A 113 -7.04 22.28 3.08
C GLY A 113 -7.06 23.74 2.58
N LYS A 114 -8.11 24.08 1.84
CA LYS A 114 -8.35 25.39 1.25
C LYS A 114 -9.82 25.51 0.92
N HIS A 115 -10.52 26.40 1.59
CA HIS A 115 -11.91 26.67 1.28
C HIS A 115 -12.05 27.37 -0.08
N ASP A 116 -13.02 26.94 -0.88
CA ASP A 116 -13.41 27.57 -2.14
C ASP A 116 -14.92 27.54 -2.31
N ALA A 117 -15.54 28.71 -2.46
CA ALA A 117 -16.99 28.83 -2.60
C ALA A 117 -17.51 28.23 -3.93
N GLY A 118 -16.65 28.12 -4.95
CA GLY A 118 -16.98 27.48 -6.23
C GLY A 118 -16.93 25.96 -6.20
N GLY A 119 -16.54 25.34 -5.07
CA GLY A 119 -16.52 23.90 -4.83
C GLY A 119 -15.39 23.16 -5.53
N HIS A 120 -15.11 23.42 -6.81
CA HIS A 120 -14.11 22.68 -7.59
C HIS A 120 -12.68 22.87 -7.09
N LYS A 121 -12.33 24.04 -6.55
CA LYS A 121 -11.01 24.31 -5.97
C LYS A 121 -10.99 24.15 -4.45
N ASN A 122 -12.03 23.52 -3.90
CA ASN A 122 -12.14 23.27 -2.46
C ASN A 122 -11.32 22.05 -2.08
N PHE A 123 -10.41 22.24 -1.12
CA PHE A 123 -9.64 21.17 -0.50
C PHE A 123 -10.16 21.03 0.93
N PRO A 124 -10.80 19.90 1.29
CA PRO A 124 -11.45 19.76 2.59
C PRO A 124 -10.46 19.79 3.78
N GLY A 125 -9.17 19.52 3.54
CA GLY A 125 -8.20 19.36 4.63
C GLY A 125 -8.58 18.19 5.54
N ASN A 126 -8.06 18.19 6.76
CA ASN A 126 -8.32 17.14 7.76
C ASN A 126 -8.05 15.71 7.23
N ARG A 127 -7.02 15.57 6.39
CA ARG A 127 -6.59 14.28 5.84
C ARG A 127 -5.30 13.85 6.53
N PRO A 128 -5.30 12.69 7.19
CA PRO A 128 -4.21 12.32 8.07
C PRO A 128 -2.95 11.94 7.30
N SER A 129 -1.81 12.40 7.79
CA SER A 129 -0.51 11.93 7.34
C SER A 129 0.46 11.68 8.50
N THR A 130 1.44 10.82 8.27
CA THR A 130 2.61 10.61 9.15
C THR A 130 3.85 11.02 8.37
N PHE A 131 4.79 11.69 9.01
CA PHE A 131 5.99 12.19 8.36
C PHE A 131 7.24 11.61 9.03
N PHE A 132 7.92 10.71 8.32
CA PHE A 132 9.21 10.17 8.72
C PHE A 132 10.33 10.99 8.11
N VAL A 133 11.33 11.32 8.93
CA VAL A 133 12.53 12.05 8.50
C VAL A 133 13.75 11.22 8.87
N PHE A 134 14.59 10.94 7.88
CA PHE A 134 15.92 10.37 8.07
C PHE A 134 16.95 11.48 7.95
N GLU A 135 18.04 11.39 8.70
CA GLU A 135 19.19 12.29 8.48
C GLU A 135 19.84 11.98 7.11
N THR A 136 20.31 10.74 6.97
CA THR A 136 20.86 10.18 5.74
C THR A 136 20.22 8.83 5.47
N LEU A 137 20.16 8.42 4.20
CA LEU A 137 19.75 7.07 3.82
C LEU A 137 20.97 6.14 3.79
N SER A 138 21.36 5.65 4.96
CA SER A 138 22.43 4.65 5.12
C SER A 138 21.86 3.23 5.23
N PRO A 139 22.68 2.16 5.10
CA PRO A 139 22.25 0.79 5.37
C PRO A 139 21.64 0.62 6.77
N GLU A 140 22.21 1.28 7.77
CA GLU A 140 21.72 1.25 9.15
C GLU A 140 20.34 1.90 9.27
N THR A 141 20.16 3.12 8.73
CA THR A 141 18.88 3.82 8.78
C THR A 141 17.79 3.04 8.03
N LEU A 142 18.13 2.49 6.86
CA LEU A 142 17.19 1.66 6.11
C LEU A 142 16.80 0.40 6.91
N GLY A 143 17.78 -0.31 7.49
CA GLY A 143 17.54 -1.50 8.30
C GLY A 143 16.64 -1.21 9.51
N ALA A 144 16.94 -0.13 10.25
CA ALA A 144 16.11 0.30 11.38
C ALA A 144 14.68 0.64 10.96
N PHE A 145 14.51 1.28 9.81
CA PHE A 145 13.18 1.63 9.30
C PHE A 145 12.39 0.39 8.85
N LEU A 146 13.03 -0.60 8.21
CA LEU A 146 12.37 -1.85 7.86
C LEU A 146 11.95 -2.62 9.12
N ALA A 147 12.83 -2.73 10.11
CA ALA A 147 12.53 -3.37 11.40
C ALA A 147 11.37 -2.68 12.15
N LEU A 148 11.27 -1.35 12.08
CA LEU A 148 10.12 -0.61 12.60
C LEU A 148 8.81 -1.07 11.95
N TYR A 149 8.78 -1.26 10.62
CA TYR A 149 7.60 -1.78 9.94
C TYR A 149 7.31 -3.24 10.28
N GLU A 150 8.32 -4.09 10.40
CA GLU A 150 8.15 -5.48 10.86
C GLU A 150 7.48 -5.53 12.25
N HIS A 151 7.98 -4.71 13.19
CA HIS A 151 7.40 -4.62 14.53
C HIS A 151 5.99 -4.01 14.53
N ARG A 152 5.71 -3.04 13.66
CA ARG A 152 4.37 -2.49 13.47
C ARG A 152 3.40 -3.56 12.96
N VAL A 153 3.82 -4.36 11.99
CA VAL A 153 3.04 -5.47 11.43
C VAL A 153 2.76 -6.51 12.51
N PHE A 154 3.80 -6.95 13.22
CA PHE A 154 3.66 -7.87 14.36
C PHE A 154 2.70 -7.34 15.42
N THR A 155 2.89 -6.10 15.88
CA THR A 155 2.06 -5.49 16.93
C THR A 155 0.59 -5.40 16.50
N SER A 156 0.34 -5.01 15.25
CA SER A 156 -1.02 -4.93 14.72
C SER A 156 -1.67 -6.32 14.62
N GLY A 157 -0.92 -7.33 14.16
CA GLY A 157 -1.40 -8.72 14.09
C GLY A 157 -1.71 -9.30 15.47
N ALA A 158 -0.82 -9.09 16.44
CA ALA A 158 -1.01 -9.50 17.83
C ALA A 158 -2.28 -8.86 18.44
N LEU A 159 -2.50 -7.57 18.20
CA LEU A 159 -3.71 -6.87 18.65
C LEU A 159 -4.99 -7.39 17.97
N TRP A 160 -4.90 -7.81 16.72
CA TRP A 160 -6.03 -8.40 15.99
C TRP A 160 -6.24 -9.88 16.28
N GLY A 161 -5.32 -10.53 17.02
CA GLY A 161 -5.39 -11.95 17.36
C GLY A 161 -5.15 -12.88 16.16
N ILE A 162 -4.38 -12.46 15.17
CA ILE A 162 -4.12 -13.22 13.93
C ILE A 162 -2.70 -13.77 13.87
N ASN A 163 -2.50 -14.79 13.04
CA ASN A 163 -1.16 -15.26 12.70
C ASN A 163 -0.53 -14.39 11.60
N SER A 164 0.44 -13.55 11.95
CA SER A 164 1.17 -12.72 10.98
C SER A 164 2.21 -13.48 10.14
N PHE A 165 2.43 -14.77 10.39
CA PHE A 165 3.59 -15.51 9.87
C PHE A 165 3.23 -16.69 8.97
N ASP A 166 1.95 -16.88 8.63
CA ASP A 166 1.50 -17.84 7.61
C ASP A 166 0.99 -17.15 6.34
N GLN A 167 0.77 -17.94 5.28
CA GLN A 167 0.31 -17.45 3.98
C GLN A 167 -0.56 -18.47 3.22
N TRP A 168 -1.49 -19.16 3.91
CA TRP A 168 -2.34 -20.20 3.28
C TRP A 168 -3.16 -19.72 2.08
N GLY A 169 -3.44 -18.41 1.99
CA GLY A 169 -4.22 -17.83 0.91
C GLY A 169 -3.65 -18.01 -0.50
N VAL A 170 -2.35 -18.33 -0.65
CA VAL A 170 -1.74 -18.55 -1.97
C VAL A 170 -1.88 -19.97 -2.50
N GLU A 171 -2.32 -20.92 -1.66
CA GLU A 171 -2.28 -22.35 -2.01
C GLU A 171 -3.38 -22.76 -3.01
N LEU A 172 -4.59 -22.21 -2.87
CA LEU A 172 -5.70 -22.54 -3.77
C LEU A 172 -5.38 -22.17 -5.22
N GLY A 173 -4.79 -20.98 -5.45
CA GLY A 173 -4.41 -20.53 -6.78
C GLY A 173 -3.38 -21.45 -7.45
N LYS A 174 -2.41 -21.97 -6.68
CA LYS A 174 -1.42 -22.94 -7.17
C LYS A 174 -2.07 -24.27 -7.56
N VAL A 175 -3.02 -24.76 -6.76
CA VAL A 175 -3.76 -26.00 -7.06
C VAL A 175 -4.58 -25.84 -8.33
N LEU A 176 -5.34 -24.76 -8.45
CA LEU A 176 -6.15 -24.49 -9.63
C LEU A 176 -5.28 -24.28 -10.88
N ALA A 177 -4.15 -23.59 -10.78
CA ALA A 177 -3.24 -23.41 -11.90
C ALA A 177 -2.71 -24.75 -12.44
N LYS A 178 -2.37 -25.70 -11.56
CA LYS A 178 -1.92 -27.05 -11.94
C LYS A 178 -3.01 -27.87 -12.66
N ASP A 179 -4.28 -27.63 -12.38
CA ASP A 179 -5.41 -28.25 -13.10
C ASP A 179 -5.70 -27.54 -14.43
N ILE A 180 -5.62 -26.20 -14.47
CA ILE A 180 -5.88 -25.41 -15.68
C ILE A 180 -4.79 -25.57 -16.74
N GLU A 181 -3.52 -25.71 -16.37
CA GLU A 181 -2.40 -25.87 -17.31
C GLU A 181 -2.59 -27.02 -18.33
N PRO A 182 -2.85 -28.28 -17.93
CA PRO A 182 -3.12 -29.36 -18.89
C PRO A 182 -4.45 -29.20 -19.65
N ARG A 183 -5.45 -28.54 -19.04
CA ARG A 183 -6.72 -28.23 -19.71
C ARG A 183 -6.55 -27.20 -20.81
N LEU A 184 -5.65 -26.24 -20.63
CA LEU A 184 -5.33 -25.25 -21.66
C LEU A 184 -4.72 -25.93 -22.89
N ALA A 185 -3.91 -26.97 -22.71
CA ALA A 185 -3.39 -27.76 -23.84
C ALA A 185 -4.47 -28.63 -24.51
N SER A 186 -5.27 -29.35 -23.72
CA SER A 186 -6.25 -30.32 -24.24
C SER A 186 -7.55 -29.71 -24.76
N GLY A 187 -7.95 -28.55 -24.23
CA GLY A 187 -9.27 -27.97 -24.45
C GLY A 187 -10.37 -28.51 -23.55
N ASP A 188 -10.05 -29.34 -22.57
CA ASP A 188 -11.07 -29.91 -21.68
C ASP A 188 -11.67 -28.85 -20.76
N THR A 189 -12.97 -28.60 -20.95
CA THR A 189 -13.75 -27.63 -20.18
C THR A 189 -14.73 -28.29 -19.22
N ASN A 190 -14.75 -29.63 -19.14
CA ASN A 190 -15.70 -30.35 -18.30
C ASN A 190 -15.51 -30.00 -16.82
N GLY A 191 -16.60 -29.62 -16.15
CA GLY A 191 -16.61 -29.26 -14.73
C GLY A 191 -16.06 -27.87 -14.39
N LEU A 192 -15.57 -27.11 -15.39
CA LEU A 192 -15.22 -25.70 -15.20
C LEU A 192 -16.48 -24.84 -15.18
N ASP A 193 -16.44 -23.74 -14.44
CA ASP A 193 -17.48 -22.71 -14.54
C ASP A 193 -17.44 -22.05 -15.93
N ALA A 194 -18.57 -21.45 -16.33
CA ALA A 194 -18.73 -20.87 -17.66
C ALA A 194 -17.70 -19.78 -18.00
N SER A 195 -17.23 -19.02 -17.01
CA SER A 195 -16.23 -17.97 -17.22
C SER A 195 -14.87 -18.59 -17.51
N THR A 196 -14.43 -19.53 -16.67
CA THR A 196 -13.15 -20.21 -16.84
C THR A 196 -13.09 -21.01 -18.13
N ALA A 197 -14.17 -21.73 -18.46
CA ALA A 197 -14.29 -22.46 -19.73
C ALA A 197 -14.19 -21.52 -20.94
N GLY A 198 -14.92 -20.40 -20.93
CA GLY A 198 -14.89 -19.42 -22.02
C GLY A 198 -13.51 -18.77 -22.20
N LEU A 199 -12.82 -18.45 -21.10
CA LEU A 199 -11.45 -17.93 -21.14
C LEU A 199 -10.46 -18.96 -21.69
N LEU A 200 -10.57 -20.22 -21.26
CA LEU A 200 -9.74 -21.31 -21.77
C LEU A 200 -9.91 -21.46 -23.28
N SER A 201 -11.15 -21.46 -23.78
CA SER A 201 -11.42 -21.51 -25.22
C SER A 201 -10.83 -20.32 -25.99
N ARG A 202 -10.81 -19.12 -25.39
CA ARG A 202 -10.31 -17.90 -26.04
C ARG A 202 -8.78 -17.77 -26.01
N LEU A 203 -8.14 -18.27 -24.96
CA LEU A 203 -6.68 -18.16 -24.76
C LEU A 203 -5.90 -19.31 -25.38
N ARG A 204 -6.57 -20.42 -25.70
CA ARG A 204 -5.96 -21.50 -26.48
C ARG A 204 -5.46 -20.96 -27.81
N THR A 205 -4.17 -21.17 -28.07
CA THR A 205 -3.60 -21.02 -29.40
C THR A 205 -3.93 -22.29 -30.20
N PRO A 206 -4.26 -22.20 -31.50
CA PRO A 206 -4.56 -23.35 -32.34
C PRO A 206 -3.48 -24.45 -32.30
#